data_AF-A0A958MWL6-F1
#
_entry.id   AF-A0A958MWL6-F1
#
_cell.length_a   1.000
_cell.length_b   1.000
_cell.length_c   1.000
_cell.angle_alpha   90.00
_cell.angle_beta   90.00
_cell.angle_gamma   90.00
#
_symmetry.space_group_name_H-M   'P 1'
#
loop_
_entity.id
_entity.type
_entity.pdbx_description
1 polymer ?
#
loop_
_entity_poly.entity_id
_entity_poly.type
_entity_poly.pdbx_seq_one_letter_code
_entity_poly.pdbx_strand_id
1 'polypeptide(L)'
;MAENKDGADKSEQPSPKRLAEARRKGQVPMTRELASLFVLLGGVGLLSLWAPHAFTHFFNHYQQWLAQAGTLQLSAQSTHILLLDIASQAFVPLIPFGFLVGAFAFLAIILQTGPLWIEEALKPKPSKLNPSNGLKRIFSWKGVVDLLKSLLKLASVSGIAYLVLSHNLLAILQLPLLQLTEAVGGV
;
A
#
# COMPACT_ATOMS: atom_id res chain seq x y z
N MET A 1 -3.13 31.67 31.93
CA MET A 1 -3.74 30.33 32.12
C MET A 1 -2.64 29.42 32.63
N ALA A 2 -2.86 28.84 33.80
CA ALA A 2 -1.85 28.30 34.71
C ALA A 2 -0.94 27.22 34.08
N GLU A 3 0.35 27.31 34.42
CA GLU A 3 1.37 26.29 34.25
C GLU A 3 0.93 24.98 34.91
N ASN A 4 0.79 23.90 34.14
CA ASN A 4 0.89 22.55 34.67
C ASN A 4 2.32 22.05 34.42
N LYS A 5 3.22 22.47 35.31
CA LYS A 5 4.54 21.85 35.51
C LYS A 5 4.37 20.62 36.40
N ASP A 6 3.87 19.53 35.81
CA ASP A 6 4.00 18.19 36.40
C ASP A 6 4.70 17.27 35.40
N GLY A 7 5.95 17.65 35.09
CA GLY A 7 6.95 16.81 34.44
C GLY A 7 7.68 15.91 35.45
N ALA A 8 6.95 15.35 36.41
CA ALA A 8 7.46 14.22 37.18
C ALA A 8 7.34 13.00 36.26
N ASP A 9 8.40 12.73 35.50
CA ASP A 9 8.60 11.46 34.80
C ASP A 9 8.47 10.36 35.86
N LYS A 10 7.28 9.75 35.96
CA LYS A 10 7.04 8.61 36.82
C LYS A 10 7.91 7.47 36.29
N SER A 11 9.02 7.23 36.98
CA SER A 11 10.01 6.18 36.67
C SER A 11 9.46 4.75 36.85
N GLU A 12 8.22 4.61 37.34
CA GLU A 12 7.59 3.31 37.53
C GLU A 12 6.88 2.85 36.26
N GLN A 13 7.08 1.57 35.94
CA GLN A 13 6.39 0.93 34.83
C GLN A 13 4.86 1.04 35.05
N PRO A 14 4.10 1.38 34.00
CA PRO A 14 2.66 1.49 34.09
C PRO A 14 2.04 0.16 34.55
N SER A 15 1.15 0.20 35.54
CA SER A 15 0.48 -0.99 36.04
C SER A 15 -0.34 -1.71 34.95
N PRO A 16 -0.58 -3.03 35.06
CA PRO A 16 -1.33 -3.79 34.07
C PRO A 16 -2.71 -3.21 33.76
N LYS A 17 -3.39 -2.64 34.76
CA LYS A 17 -4.68 -1.95 34.60
C LYS A 17 -4.55 -0.69 33.72
N ARG A 18 -3.50 0.12 33.92
CA ARG A 18 -3.24 1.33 33.09
C ARG A 18 -2.90 0.96 31.65
N LEU A 19 -2.11 -0.09 31.43
CA LEU A 19 -1.78 -0.59 30.09
C LEU A 19 -3.02 -1.09 29.35
N ALA A 20 -3.89 -1.86 30.02
CA ALA A 20 -5.14 -2.33 29.44
C ALA A 20 -6.10 -1.19 29.08
N GLU A 21 -6.17 -0.15 29.93
CA GLU A 21 -7.00 1.03 29.67
C GLU A 21 -6.46 1.88 28.50
N ALA A 22 -5.14 2.09 28.43
CA ALA A 22 -4.48 2.75 27.31
C ALA A 22 -4.74 2.00 25.99
N ARG A 23 -4.64 0.66 26.02
CA ARG A 23 -4.95 -0.21 24.88
C ARG A 23 -6.43 -0.08 24.46
N ARG A 24 -7.38 -0.10 25.40
CA ARG A 24 -8.83 0.13 25.11
C ARG A 24 -9.10 1.50 24.48
N LYS A 25 -8.32 2.52 24.84
CA LYS A 25 -8.37 3.86 24.25
C LYS A 25 -7.66 3.97 22.90
N GLY A 26 -7.07 2.89 22.40
CA GLY A 26 -6.34 2.83 21.13
C GLY A 26 -4.89 3.34 21.19
N GLN A 27 -4.34 3.53 22.38
CA GLN A 27 -2.96 3.97 22.57
C GLN A 27 -2.04 2.74 22.61
N VAL A 28 -1.87 2.10 21.45
CA VAL A 28 -0.96 0.97 21.28
C VAL A 28 0.29 1.46 20.54
N PRO A 29 1.50 1.11 21.01
CA PRO A 29 2.72 1.43 20.27
C PRO A 29 2.66 0.78 18.89
N MET A 30 2.73 1.61 17.85
CA MET A 30 2.72 1.18 16.45
C MET A 30 3.73 2.02 15.69
N THR A 31 4.70 1.36 15.05
CA THR A 31 5.68 2.00 14.16
C THR A 31 5.10 2.07 12.76
N ARG A 32 4.84 3.29 12.28
CA ARG A 32 4.30 3.50 10.92
C ARG A 32 5.20 2.90 9.83
N GLU A 33 6.51 2.93 10.04
CA GLU A 33 7.50 2.44 9.08
C GLU A 33 7.46 0.92 8.93
N LEU A 34 7.25 0.19 10.03
CA LEU A 34 7.20 -1.26 10.01
C LEU A 34 5.97 -1.74 9.22
N ALA A 35 4.82 -1.09 9.42
CA ALA A 35 3.62 -1.34 8.62
C ALA A 35 3.87 -1.10 7.12
N SER A 36 4.50 0.02 6.76
CA SER A 36 4.84 0.31 5.36
C SER A 36 5.79 -0.72 4.76
N LEU A 37 6.78 -1.20 5.52
CA LEU A 37 7.72 -2.22 5.07
C LEU A 37 7.02 -3.55 4.79
N PHE A 38 6.16 -4.03 5.70
CA PHE A 38 5.42 -5.27 5.51
C PHE A 38 4.50 -5.22 4.29
N VAL A 39 3.80 -4.10 4.09
CA VAL A 39 2.93 -3.92 2.92
C VAL A 39 3.76 -3.88 1.63
N LEU A 40 4.91 -3.21 1.64
CA LEU A 40 5.79 -3.13 0.47
C LEU A 40 6.40 -4.50 0.13
N LEU A 41 6.98 -5.20 1.10
CA LEU A 41 7.57 -6.53 0.88
C LEU A 41 6.52 -7.57 0.52
N GLY A 42 5.40 -7.60 1.24
CA GLY A 42 4.29 -8.49 0.95
C GLY A 42 3.67 -8.20 -0.41
N GLY A 43 3.52 -6.92 -0.77
CA GLY A 43 3.01 -6.50 -2.07
C GLY A 43 3.93 -6.89 -3.22
N VAL A 44 5.25 -6.66 -3.09
CA VAL A 44 6.25 -7.05 -4.12
C VAL A 44 6.32 -8.57 -4.24
N GLY A 45 6.38 -9.30 -3.12
CA GLY A 45 6.40 -10.77 -3.14
C GLY A 45 5.13 -11.34 -3.76
N LEU A 46 3.97 -10.84 -3.36
CA LEU A 46 2.70 -11.26 -3.95
C LEU A 46 2.63 -10.91 -5.45
N LEU A 47 3.10 -9.73 -5.85
CA LEU A 47 3.17 -9.33 -7.25
C LEU A 47 4.08 -10.27 -8.05
N SER A 48 5.23 -10.67 -7.52
CA SER A 48 6.13 -11.61 -8.21
C SER A 48 5.50 -12.98 -8.44
N LEU A 49 4.63 -13.44 -7.53
CA LEU A 49 3.92 -14.72 -7.66
C LEU A 49 2.66 -14.59 -8.55
N TRP A 50 1.99 -13.44 -8.51
CA TRP A 50 0.74 -13.19 -9.23
C TRP A 50 0.95 -12.74 -10.67
N ALA A 51 2.04 -12.02 -10.94
CA ALA A 51 2.33 -11.44 -12.25
C ALA A 51 2.31 -12.47 -13.38
N PRO A 52 2.95 -13.65 -13.26
CA PRO A 52 2.92 -14.64 -14.35
C PRO A 52 1.51 -15.09 -14.71
N HIS A 53 0.67 -15.35 -13.71
CA HIS A 53 -0.72 -15.72 -13.92
C HIS A 53 -1.51 -14.60 -14.62
N ALA A 54 -1.37 -13.35 -14.15
CA ALA A 54 -2.04 -12.20 -14.74
C ALA A 54 -1.59 -11.92 -16.18
N PHE A 55 -0.29 -12.03 -16.46
CA PHE A 55 0.27 -11.85 -17.80
C PHE A 55 -0.22 -12.93 -18.76
N THR A 56 -0.15 -14.21 -18.38
CA THR A 56 -0.64 -15.31 -19.22
C THR A 56 -2.14 -15.19 -19.48
N HIS A 57 -2.92 -14.84 -18.45
CA HIS A 57 -4.36 -14.62 -18.60
C HIS A 57 -4.67 -13.50 -19.61
N PHE A 58 -4.01 -12.36 -19.49
CA PHE A 58 -4.18 -11.23 -20.40
C PHE A 58 -3.71 -11.58 -21.82
N PHE A 59 -2.56 -12.23 -21.95
CA PHE A 59 -1.98 -12.58 -23.24
C PHE A 59 -2.84 -13.57 -24.02
N ASN A 60 -3.40 -14.59 -23.37
CA ASN A 60 -4.31 -15.54 -24.00
C ASN A 60 -5.56 -14.86 -24.57
N HIS A 61 -6.17 -13.94 -23.81
CA HIS A 61 -7.31 -13.17 -24.29
C HIS A 61 -6.93 -12.20 -25.41
N TYR A 62 -5.76 -11.57 -25.31
CA TYR A 62 -5.24 -10.69 -26.35
C TYR A 62 -5.04 -11.44 -27.69
N GLN A 63 -4.46 -12.65 -27.64
CA GLN A 63 -4.32 -13.49 -28.83
C GLN A 63 -5.68 -13.86 -29.44
N GLN A 64 -6.67 -14.18 -28.62
CA GLN A 64 -8.02 -14.48 -29.08
C GLN A 64 -8.67 -13.27 -29.75
N TRP A 65 -8.54 -12.08 -29.17
CA TRP A 65 -9.05 -10.84 -29.77
C TRP A 65 -8.38 -10.54 -31.11
N LEU A 66 -7.06 -10.71 -31.21
CA LEU A 66 -6.33 -10.54 -32.47
C LEU A 66 -6.77 -11.56 -33.53
N ALA A 67 -6.93 -12.83 -33.15
CA ALA A 67 -7.39 -13.88 -34.07
C ALA A 67 -8.80 -13.59 -34.62
N GLN A 68 -9.67 -13.01 -33.80
CA GLN A 68 -11.05 -12.66 -34.17
C GLN A 68 -11.15 -11.29 -34.86
N ALA A 69 -10.11 -10.46 -34.84
CA ALA A 69 -10.14 -9.10 -35.36
C ALA A 69 -10.50 -9.04 -36.86
N GLY A 70 -10.08 -10.04 -37.65
CA GLY A 70 -10.40 -10.12 -39.08
C GLY A 70 -11.82 -10.60 -39.40
N THR A 71 -12.52 -11.20 -38.43
CA THR A 71 -13.88 -11.75 -38.59
C THR A 71 -14.95 -10.95 -37.86
N LEU A 72 -14.56 -10.00 -37.02
CA LEU A 72 -15.46 -9.20 -36.21
C LEU A 72 -16.15 -8.13 -37.06
N GLN A 73 -17.47 -8.23 -37.22
CA GLN A 73 -18.26 -7.16 -37.83
C GLN A 73 -18.45 -6.03 -36.81
N LEU A 74 -17.83 -4.89 -37.06
CA LEU A 74 -17.91 -3.72 -36.19
C LEU A 74 -19.30 -3.07 -36.28
N SER A 75 -20.13 -3.36 -35.29
CA SER A 75 -21.37 -2.65 -34.95
C SER A 75 -21.26 -2.04 -33.56
N ALA A 76 -22.06 -1.00 -33.25
CA ALA A 76 -22.09 -0.38 -31.93
C ALA A 76 -22.28 -1.40 -30.79
N GLN A 77 -23.12 -2.42 -31.01
CA GLN A 77 -23.35 -3.50 -30.05
C GLN A 77 -22.12 -4.40 -29.88
N SER A 78 -21.50 -4.84 -30.98
CA SER A 78 -20.31 -5.70 -30.92
C SER A 78 -19.10 -4.99 -30.28
N THR A 79 -18.94 -3.69 -30.55
CA THR A 79 -17.86 -2.88 -29.96
C THR A 79 -18.09 -2.68 -28.46
N HIS A 80 -19.34 -2.47 -28.04
CA HIS A 80 -19.68 -2.38 -26.62
C HIS A 80 -19.40 -3.69 -25.88
N ILE A 81 -19.77 -4.83 -26.45
CA ILE A 81 -19.49 -6.16 -25.87
C ILE A 81 -17.97 -6.41 -25.78
N LEU A 82 -17.23 -6.09 -26.85
CA LEU A 82 -15.78 -6.23 -26.86
C LEU A 82 -15.11 -5.34 -25.80
N LEU A 83 -15.55 -4.09 -25.64
CA LEU A 83 -15.03 -3.19 -24.61
C LEU A 83 -15.30 -3.70 -23.19
N LEU A 84 -16.49 -4.24 -22.94
CA LEU A 84 -16.82 -4.85 -21.65
C LEU A 84 -16.00 -6.10 -21.37
N ASP A 85 -15.78 -6.94 -22.38
CA ASP A 85 -14.92 -8.11 -22.26
C ASP A 85 -13.49 -7.68 -21.94
N ILE A 86 -12.88 -6.78 -22.74
CA ILE A 86 -11.52 -6.25 -22.48
C ILE A 86 -11.40 -5.67 -21.08
N ALA A 87 -12.35 -4.84 -20.66
CA ALA A 87 -12.37 -4.29 -19.32
C ALA A 87 -12.45 -5.40 -18.26
N SER A 88 -13.36 -6.37 -18.43
CA SER A 88 -13.51 -7.47 -17.47
C SER A 88 -12.24 -8.31 -17.36
N GLN A 89 -11.60 -8.68 -18.48
CA GLN A 89 -10.38 -9.48 -18.47
C GLN A 89 -9.18 -8.74 -17.87
N ALA A 90 -9.17 -7.40 -17.94
CA ALA A 90 -8.16 -6.57 -17.30
C ALA A 90 -8.41 -6.39 -15.78
N PHE A 91 -9.67 -6.22 -15.36
CA PHE A 91 -10.00 -5.89 -13.97
C PHE A 91 -10.27 -7.11 -13.07
N VAL A 92 -10.83 -8.20 -13.60
CA VAL A 92 -11.16 -9.40 -12.80
C VAL A 92 -9.93 -9.99 -12.10
N PRO A 93 -8.75 -10.13 -12.75
CA PRO A 93 -7.54 -10.62 -12.07
C PRO A 93 -7.00 -9.66 -10.99
N LEU A 94 -7.38 -8.38 -11.02
CA LEU A 94 -6.95 -7.40 -10.02
C LEU A 94 -7.74 -7.51 -8.72
N ILE A 95 -8.97 -8.03 -8.76
CA ILE A 95 -9.82 -8.22 -7.56
C ILE A 95 -9.15 -9.14 -6.52
N PRO A 96 -8.76 -10.39 -6.85
CA PRO A 96 -8.11 -11.28 -5.89
C PRO A 96 -6.73 -10.74 -5.47
N PHE A 97 -5.98 -10.10 -6.37
CA PHE A 97 -4.73 -9.45 -6.03
C PHE A 97 -4.92 -8.34 -4.99
N GLY A 98 -5.86 -7.42 -5.23
CA GLY A 98 -6.19 -6.33 -4.30
C GLY A 98 -6.70 -6.85 -2.96
N PHE A 99 -7.50 -7.91 -2.97
CA PHE A 99 -7.95 -8.58 -1.75
C PHE A 99 -6.77 -9.16 -0.94
N LEU A 100 -5.84 -9.85 -1.60
CA LEU A 100 -4.67 -10.42 -0.96
C LEU A 100 -3.74 -9.33 -0.40
N VAL A 101 -3.46 -8.26 -1.15
CA VAL A 101 -2.69 -7.11 -0.65
C VAL A 101 -3.38 -6.49 0.57
N GLY A 102 -4.70 -6.30 0.52
CA GLY A 102 -5.48 -5.80 1.65
C GLY A 102 -5.42 -6.72 2.88
N ALA A 103 -5.51 -8.03 2.66
CA ALA A 103 -5.37 -9.03 3.72
C ALA A 103 -3.98 -9.01 4.35
N PHE A 104 -2.91 -8.89 3.55
CA PHE A 104 -1.54 -8.72 4.04
C PHE A 104 -1.38 -7.45 4.88
N ALA A 105 -1.94 -6.33 4.41
CA ALA A 105 -1.91 -5.07 5.15
C ALA A 105 -2.64 -5.19 6.50
N PHE A 106 -3.80 -5.86 6.51
CA PHE A 106 -4.57 -6.13 7.72
C PHE A 106 -3.79 -7.02 8.71
N LEU A 107 -3.17 -8.11 8.23
CA LEU A 107 -2.33 -8.98 9.03
C LEU A 107 -1.11 -8.24 9.59
N ALA A 108 -0.47 -7.37 8.82
CA ALA A 108 0.65 -6.56 9.29
C ALA A 108 0.28 -5.63 10.45
N ILE A 109 -0.94 -5.10 10.45
CA ILE A 109 -1.48 -4.30 11.57
C ILE A 109 -1.71 -5.21 12.79
N ILE A 110 -2.38 -6.35 12.61
CA ILE A 110 -2.64 -7.30 13.71
C ILE A 110 -1.32 -7.80 14.32
N LEU A 111 -0.29 -8.08 13.53
CA LEU A 111 1.00 -8.52 14.04
C LEU A 111 1.69 -7.45 14.89
N GLN A 112 1.49 -6.17 14.58
CA GLN A 112 2.08 -5.06 15.34
C GLN A 112 1.29 -4.74 16.61
N THR A 113 -0.04 -4.65 16.50
CA THR A 113 -0.87 -4.17 17.61
C THR A 113 -1.50 -5.29 18.42
N GLY A 114 -1.53 -6.52 17.89
CA GLY A 114 -2.48 -7.55 18.28
C GLY A 114 -3.90 -7.21 17.84
N PRO A 115 -4.87 -8.12 18.05
CA PRO A 115 -6.29 -7.78 17.90
C PRO A 115 -6.64 -6.64 18.86
N LEU A 116 -7.29 -5.61 18.33
CA LEU A 116 -7.64 -4.40 19.05
C LEU A 116 -9.02 -3.92 18.63
N TRP A 117 -9.95 -3.91 19.58
CA TRP A 117 -11.30 -3.37 19.38
C TRP A 117 -11.46 -2.10 20.19
N ILE A 118 -11.73 -0.97 19.54
CA ILE A 118 -11.83 0.34 20.18
C ILE A 118 -13.20 0.96 19.87
N GLU A 119 -14.18 0.69 20.72
CA GLU A 119 -15.54 1.25 20.57
C GLU A 119 -15.54 2.79 20.62
N GLU A 120 -14.64 3.38 21.39
CA GLU A 120 -14.50 4.84 21.51
C GLU A 120 -13.94 5.51 20.25
N ALA A 121 -13.33 4.75 19.31
CA ALA A 121 -12.80 5.28 18.07
C ALA A 121 -13.91 5.56 17.04
N LEU A 122 -15.06 4.88 17.16
CA LEU A 122 -16.23 5.08 16.30
C LEU A 122 -17.04 6.34 16.67
N LYS A 123 -16.80 6.92 17.86
CA LYS A 123 -17.47 8.14 18.29
C LYS A 123 -16.78 9.37 17.68
N PRO A 124 -17.51 10.26 16.97
CA PRO A 124 -16.93 11.51 16.46
C PRO A 124 -16.46 12.38 17.63
N LYS A 125 -15.17 12.74 17.64
CA LYS A 125 -14.57 13.60 18.67
C LYS A 125 -14.41 15.02 18.10
N PRO A 126 -15.19 16.04 18.57
CA PRO A 126 -15.14 17.40 18.03
C PRO A 126 -13.75 18.05 18.12
N SER A 127 -12.97 17.68 19.14
CA SER A 127 -11.60 18.14 19.33
C SER A 127 -10.64 17.73 18.22
N LYS A 128 -10.91 16.62 17.51
CA LYS A 128 -10.14 16.17 16.35
C LYS A 128 -10.51 16.90 15.06
N LEU A 129 -11.67 17.58 15.03
CA LEU A 129 -12.17 18.30 13.85
C LEU A 129 -11.75 19.78 13.83
N ASN A 130 -11.16 20.31 14.91
CA ASN A 130 -10.73 21.71 14.96
C ASN A 130 -9.49 21.96 14.07
N PRO A 131 -9.60 22.76 13.00
CA PRO A 131 -8.50 23.00 12.05
C PRO A 131 -7.28 23.66 12.71
N SER A 132 -7.48 24.50 13.72
CA SER A 132 -6.40 25.24 14.39
C SER A 132 -5.40 24.31 15.10
N ASN A 133 -5.88 23.19 15.65
CA ASN A 133 -5.03 22.16 16.25
C ASN A 133 -4.21 21.42 15.19
N GLY A 134 -4.78 21.23 13.99
CA GLY A 134 -4.09 20.68 12.83
C GLY A 134 -2.94 21.57 12.36
N LEU A 135 -3.19 22.87 12.17
CA LEU A 135 -2.17 23.83 11.78
C LEU A 135 -1.04 23.93 12.81
N LYS A 136 -1.36 24.05 14.10
CA LYS A 136 -0.33 24.08 15.16
C LYS A 136 0.54 22.83 15.15
N ARG A 137 -0.03 21.66 14.85
CA ARG A 137 0.75 20.41 14.74
C ARG A 137 1.70 20.45 13.55
N ILE A 138 1.25 20.95 12.40
CA ILE A 138 2.06 21.04 11.17
C ILE A 138 3.20 22.06 11.36
N PHE A 139 2.91 23.24 11.89
CA PHE A 139 3.89 24.32 12.12
C PHE A 139 4.59 24.24 13.48
N SER A 140 4.61 23.06 14.12
CA SER A 140 5.36 22.83 15.37
C SER A 140 6.79 22.38 15.08
N TRP A 141 7.68 22.50 16.07
CA TRP A 141 9.01 21.89 16.02
C TRP A 141 8.96 20.39 15.69
N LYS A 142 7.97 19.69 16.25
CA LYS A 142 7.70 18.28 15.91
C LYS A 142 7.38 18.09 14.42
N GLY A 143 6.56 18.97 13.85
CA GLY A 143 6.23 18.96 12.42
C GLY A 143 7.47 19.16 11.54
N VAL A 144 8.37 20.07 11.92
CA VAL A 144 9.65 20.29 11.22
C VAL A 144 10.55 19.05 11.28
N VAL A 145 10.69 18.43 12.46
CA VAL A 145 11.47 17.19 12.62
C VAL A 145 10.86 16.03 11.82
N ASP A 146 9.54 15.89 11.82
CA ASP A 146 8.84 14.85 11.05
C ASP A 146 8.98 15.08 9.54
N LEU A 147 8.99 16.34 9.08
CA LEU A 147 9.26 16.71 7.69
C LEU A 147 10.69 16.32 7.28
N LEU A 148 11.69 16.69 8.08
CA LEU A 148 13.08 16.37 7.80
C LEU A 148 13.31 14.85 7.71
N LYS A 149 12.73 14.09 8.65
CA LYS A 149 12.75 12.61 8.61
C LYS A 149 12.11 12.08 7.32
N SER A 150 11.01 12.67 6.88
CA SER A 150 10.31 12.25 5.66
C SER A 150 11.11 12.56 4.40
N LEU A 151 11.77 13.73 4.34
CA LEU A 151 12.67 14.09 3.25
C LEU A 151 13.88 13.17 3.17
N LEU A 152 14.50 12.84 4.31
CA LEU A 152 15.62 11.90 4.35
C LEU A 152 15.20 10.51 3.84
N LYS A 153 14.04 10.01 4.28
CA LYS A 153 13.48 8.74 3.79
C LYS A 153 13.23 8.78 2.29
N LEU A 154 12.64 9.87 1.78
CA LEU A 154 12.38 10.04 0.36
C LEU A 154 13.69 10.02 -0.43
N ALA A 155 14.69 10.80 0.00
CA ALA A 155 16.00 10.82 -0.63
C ALA A 155 16.67 9.44 -0.64
N SER A 156 16.59 8.68 0.46
CA SER A 156 17.12 7.32 0.53
C SER A 156 16.42 6.37 -0.46
N VAL A 157 15.09 6.36 -0.47
CA VAL A 157 14.30 5.49 -1.36
C VAL A 157 14.52 5.87 -2.82
N SER A 158 14.47 7.15 -3.15
CA SER A 158 14.74 7.65 -4.51
C SER A 158 16.16 7.39 -4.96
N GLY A 159 17.15 7.52 -4.06
CA GLY A 159 18.55 7.19 -4.34
C GLY A 159 18.74 5.71 -4.68
N ILE A 160 18.17 4.81 -3.88
CA ILE A 160 18.20 3.37 -4.16
C ILE A 160 17.49 3.06 -5.49
N ALA A 161 16.30 3.62 -5.70
CA ALA A 161 15.55 3.43 -6.94
C ALA A 161 16.35 3.90 -8.16
N TYR A 162 17.01 5.06 -8.08
CA TYR A 162 17.86 5.58 -9.14
C TYR A 162 19.06 4.67 -9.41
N LEU A 163 19.75 4.19 -8.37
CA LEU A 163 20.88 3.26 -8.52
C LEU A 163 20.44 1.95 -9.19
N VAL A 164 19.33 1.36 -8.75
CA VAL A 164 18.79 0.14 -9.36
C VAL A 164 18.41 0.38 -10.82
N LEU A 165 17.73 1.49 -11.12
CA LEU A 165 17.29 1.80 -12.49
C LEU A 165 18.47 2.05 -13.42
N SER A 166 19.47 2.83 -12.98
CA SER A 166 20.66 3.14 -13.77
C SER A 166 21.51 1.90 -14.06
N HIS A 167 21.68 1.00 -13.09
CA HIS A 167 22.43 -0.24 -13.29
C HIS A 167 21.68 -1.23 -14.20
N ASN A 168 20.34 -1.26 -14.12
CA ASN A 168 19.52 -2.18 -14.90
C ASN A 168 18.94 -1.56 -16.18
N LEU A 169 19.38 -0.35 -16.57
CA LEU A 169 18.80 0.36 -17.71
C LEU A 169 18.92 -0.47 -19.00
N LEU A 170 20.08 -1.09 -19.23
CA LEU A 170 20.30 -1.95 -20.40
C LEU A 170 19.36 -3.18 -20.38
N ALA A 171 19.19 -3.82 -19.23
CA ALA A 171 18.26 -4.95 -19.10
C ALA A 171 16.81 -4.52 -19.33
N ILE A 172 16.41 -3.36 -18.80
CA ILE A 172 15.05 -2.80 -18.98
C ILE A 172 14.78 -2.45 -20.44
N LEU A 173 15.76 -1.85 -21.14
CA LEU A 173 15.66 -1.54 -22.56
C LEU A 173 15.59 -2.80 -23.44
N GLN A 174 16.04 -3.94 -22.94
CA GLN A 174 15.97 -5.23 -23.62
C GLN A 174 14.66 -6.00 -23.34
N LEU A 175 13.88 -5.63 -22.31
CA LEU A 175 12.62 -6.30 -21.99
C LEU A 175 11.62 -6.38 -23.16
N PRO A 176 11.44 -5.35 -24.01
CA PRO A 176 10.55 -5.43 -25.18
C PRO A 176 11.08 -6.35 -26.30
N LEU A 177 12.38 -6.63 -26.30
CA LEU A 177 13.05 -7.44 -27.32
C LEU A 177 13.08 -8.93 -26.93
N LEU A 178 12.95 -9.24 -25.64
CA LEU A 178 12.73 -10.60 -25.17
C LEU A 178 11.32 -11.06 -25.55
N GLN A 179 11.20 -12.31 -26.01
CA GLN A 179 9.88 -12.89 -26.21
C GLN A 179 9.13 -12.85 -24.88
N LEU A 180 7.86 -12.43 -24.89
CA LEU A 180 7.04 -12.31 -23.67
C LEU A 180 7.01 -13.61 -22.84
N THR A 181 7.20 -14.75 -23.49
CA THR A 181 7.35 -16.09 -22.89
C THR A 181 8.65 -16.28 -22.09
N GLU A 182 9.76 -15.70 -22.53
CA GLU A 182 11.03 -15.70 -21.77
C GLU A 182 11.02 -14.67 -20.64
N ALA A 183 10.35 -13.53 -20.84
CA ALA A 183 10.29 -12.43 -19.87
C ALA A 183 9.44 -12.75 -18.62
N VAL A 184 8.43 -13.63 -18.74
CA VAL A 184 7.53 -14.02 -17.64
C VAL A 184 8.06 -15.23 -16.83
N GLY A 185 9.23 -15.74 -17.20
CA GLY A 185 9.79 -16.97 -16.64
C GLY A 185 9.25 -18.17 -17.43
N GLY A 186 10.10 -18.70 -18.31
CA GLY A 186 9.76 -19.79 -19.22
C GLY A 186 9.05 -20.94 -18.50
N VAL A 187 7.86 -21.25 -18.99
CA VAL A 187 7.26 -22.58 -18.97
C VAL A 187 7.41 -23.15 -20.37
#